data_AF-A0A5N5IVQ7-F1
#
_entry.id   AF-A0A5N5IVQ7-F1
#
_cell.length_a   1.000
_cell.length_b   1.000
_cell.length_c   1.000
_cell.angle_alpha   90.00
_cell.angle_beta   90.00
_cell.angle_gamma   90.00
#
_symmetry.space_group_name_H-M   'P 1'
#
loop_
_entity.id
_entity.type
_entity.pdbx_description
1 polymer ?
#
loop_
_entity_poly.entity_id
_entity_poly.type
_entity_poly.pdbx_seq_one_letter_code
_entity_poly.pdbx_strand_id
1 'polypeptide(L)' 'MHIPFYCARHTFAHQLLINGANLKTVADAMGHSSIRSTLKYLNHLHSYKMKQLISDLLYNLFDWHII' A
#
# COMPACT_ATOMS: atom_id res chain seq x y z
N MET A 1 19.05 -6.72 15.39
CA MET A 1 18.27 -6.00 14.37
C MET A 1 17.18 -5.22 15.08
N HIS A 2 17.29 -3.90 15.17
CA HIS A 2 16.33 -3.05 15.88
C HIS A 2 15.31 -2.53 14.87
N ILE A 3 14.08 -3.04 14.90
CA ILE A 3 12.98 -2.49 14.10
C ILE A 3 12.41 -1.33 14.92
N PRO A 4 12.62 -0.06 14.53
CA PRO A 4 12.05 1.04 15.28
C PRO A 4 10.53 0.98 15.20
N PHE A 5 9.82 1.35 16.27
CA PHE A 5 8.35 1.38 16.33
C PHE A 5 7.71 2.13 15.16
N TYR A 6 8.42 3.11 14.61
CA TYR A 6 8.02 3.82 13.39
C TYR A 6 7.85 2.89 12.18
N CYS A 7 8.80 1.97 11.96
CA CYS A 7 8.72 0.99 10.87
C CYS A 7 7.54 0.03 11.07
N ALA A 8 7.34 -0.47 12.29
CA ALA A 8 6.22 -1.36 12.60
C ALA A 8 4.85 -0.68 12.35
N ARG A 9 4.68 0.58 12.76
CA ARG A 9 3.46 1.36 12.47
C ARG A 9 3.25 1.60 10.99
N HIS A 10 4.33 1.85 10.24
CA HIS A 10 4.29 1.99 8.79
C HIS A 10 3.80 0.70 8.12
N THR A 11 4.40 -0.44 8.45
CA THR A 11 4.03 -1.74 7.91
C THR A 11 2.59 -2.11 8.27
N PHE A 12 2.17 -1.86 9.51
CA PHE A 12 0.80 -2.10 9.97
C PHE A 12 -0.25 -1.31 9.18
N ALA A 13 -0.03 0.00 9.00
CA ALA A 13 -0.92 0.86 8.21
C ALA A 13 -1.03 0.39 6.76
N HIS A 14 0.11 0.01 6.18
CA HIS A 14 0.20 -0.46 4.80
C HIS A 14 -0.59 -1.77 4.61
N GLN A 15 -0.43 -2.73 5.53
CA GLN A 15 -1.10 -4.02 5.46
C GLN A 15 -2.63 -3.88 5.55
N LEU A 16 -3.13 -3.02 6.44
CA LEU A 16 -4.57 -2.78 6.55
C LEU A 16 -5.16 -2.18 5.28
N LEU A 17 -4.45 -1.22 4.66
CA LEU A 17 -4.90 -0.58 3.44
C LEU A 17 -4.81 -1.52 2.22
N ILE A 18 -3.80 -2.40 2.13
CA ILE A 18 -3.73 -3.46 1.10
C ILE A 18 -4.92 -4.40 1.24
N ASN A 19 -5.27 -4.76 2.47
CA ASN A 19 -6.39 -5.66 2.77
C ASN A 19 -7.77 -4.98 2.59
N GLY A 20 -7.83 -3.72 2.15
CA GLY A 20 -9.08 -3.01 1.85
C GLY A 20 -9.74 -2.33 3.05
N ALA A 21 -9.04 -2.15 4.16
CA ALA A 21 -9.56 -1.39 5.30
C ALA A 21 -9.79 0.09 4.93
N ASN A 22 -10.85 0.69 5.49
CA ASN A 22 -11.15 2.10 5.29
C ASN A 22 -10.06 2.99 5.90
N LEU A 23 -9.67 4.05 5.21
CA LEU A 23 -8.69 5.04 5.67
C LEU A 23 -9.00 5.59 7.06
N LYS A 24 -10.29 5.80 7.39
CA LYS A 24 -10.71 6.26 8.72
C LYS A 24 -10.47 5.20 9.79
N THR A 25 -10.77 3.94 9.50
CA THR A 25 -10.49 2.81 10.40
C THR A 25 -9.00 2.65 10.66
N VAL A 26 -8.16 2.81 9.64
CA VAL A 26 -6.70 2.77 9.78
C VAL A 26 -6.20 3.96 10.60
N ALA A 27 -6.74 5.17 10.39
CA ALA A 27 -6.39 6.34 11.18
C ALA A 27 -6.77 6.18 12.67
N ASP A 28 -7.99 5.67 12.93
CA ASP A 28 -8.50 5.39 14.28
C ASP A 28 -7.63 4.31 14.96
N ALA A 29 -7.25 3.24 14.25
CA ALA A 29 -6.37 2.18 14.75
C ALA A 29 -4.93 2.65 15.03
N MET A 30 -4.45 3.68 14.33
CA MET A 30 -3.14 4.29 14.56
C MET A 30 -3.16 5.39 15.62
N GLY A 31 -4.34 5.74 16.15
CA GLY A 31 -4.52 6.85 17.10
C GLY A 31 -4.26 8.23 16.48
N HIS A 32 -4.42 8.37 15.15
CA HIS A 32 -4.24 9.64 14.47
C HIS A 32 -5.47 10.53 14.65
N SER A 33 -5.28 11.72 15.22
CA SER A 33 -6.34 12.74 15.33
C SER A 33 -6.72 13.35 13.98
N SER A 34 -5.89 13.17 12.94
CA SER A 34 -6.13 13.70 11.61
C SER A 34 -5.85 12.66 10.52
N ILE A 35 -6.72 12.63 9.51
CA ILE A 35 -6.61 11.74 8.34
C ILE A 35 -5.44 12.11 7.42
N ARG A 36 -4.92 13.35 7.52
CA ARG A 36 -3.86 13.86 6.65
C ARG A 36 -2.56 13.04 6.74
N SER A 37 -2.20 12.62 7.95
CA SER A 37 -1.03 11.75 8.17
C SER A 37 -1.23 10.36 7.55
N THR A 38 -2.45 9.83 7.59
CA THR A 38 -2.80 8.52 7.04
C THR A 38 -2.90 8.55 5.51
N LEU A 39 -3.30 9.67 4.91
CA LEU A 39 -3.44 9.85 3.45
C LEU A 39 -2.13 9.58 2.69
N LYS A 40 -0.98 9.84 3.31
CA LYS A 40 0.34 9.57 2.71
C LYS A 40 0.52 8.08 2.37
N TYR A 41 -0.04 7.17 3.18
CA TYR A 41 0.03 5.73 2.95
C TYR A 41 -0.81 5.31 1.74
N LEU A 42 -1.99 5.90 1.59
CA LEU A 42 -2.88 5.63 0.46
C LEU A 42 -2.26 6.05 -0.89
N ASN A 43 -1.63 7.22 -0.93
CA ASN A 43 -0.95 7.70 -2.15
C ASN A 43 0.19 6.78 -2.58
N HIS A 44 0.98 6.30 -1.61
CA HIS A 44 2.08 5.36 -1.89
C HIS A 44 1.55 4.02 -2.42
N LEU A 45 0.46 3.53 -1.83
CA LEU A 45 -0.21 2.31 -2.26
C LEU A 45 -0.78 2.41 -3.68
N HIS A 46 -1.39 3.54 -4.02
CA HIS A 46 -1.91 3.76 -5.36
C HIS A 46 -0.78 3.69 -6.40
N SER A 47 0.37 4.32 -6.11
CA SER A 47 1.56 4.25 -6.97
C SER A 47 2.07 2.81 -7.12
N TYR A 48 2.09 2.05 -6.03
CA TYR A 48 2.52 0.65 -6.05
C TYR A 48 1.58 -0.24 -6.87
N LYS A 49 0.27 -0.12 -6.67
CA LYS A 49 -0.73 -0.90 -7.40
C LYS A 49 -0.74 -0.58 -8.89
N MET A 50 -0.55 0.69 -9.26
CA MET A 50 -0.37 1.10 -10.66
C MET A 50 0.86 0.44 -11.30
N LYS A 51 1.99 0.41 -10.60
CA LYS A 51 3.20 -0.28 -11.10
C LYS A 51 2.98 -1.78 -11.26
N GLN A 52 2.30 -2.41 -10.30
CA GLN A 52 1.97 -3.83 -10.37
C GLN A 52 1.08 -4.12 -11.58
N LEU A 53 0.00 -3.36 -11.78
CA LEU A 53 -0.88 -3.52 -12.94
C LEU A 53 -0.15 -3.34 -14.27
N ILE A 54 0.74 -2.34 -14.37
CA ILE A 54 1.57 -2.12 -15.57
C ILE A 54 2.52 -3.31 -15.78
N SER A 55 3.14 -3.81 -14.72
CA SER A 55 4.01 -4.99 -14.78
C SER A 55 3.23 -6.21 -15.27
N ASP A 56 2.06 -6.48 -14.67
CA ASP A 56 1.19 -7.60 -15.04
C ASP A 56 0.73 -7.48 -16.49
N LEU A 57 0.36 -6.28 -16.94
CA LEU A 57 0.03 -6.00 -18.34
C LEU A 57 1.22 -6.29 -19.26
N LEU A 58 2.42 -5.83 -18.91
CA LEU A 58 3.63 -6.08 -19.70
C LEU A 58 3.95 -7.58 -19.78
N TYR A 59 3.91 -8.31 -18.67
CA TYR A 59 4.10 -9.76 -18.68
C TYR A 59 3.08 -10.46 -19.58
N ASN A 60 1.79 -10.12 -19.45
CA ASN A 60 0.74 -10.72 -20.28
C ASN A 60 0.81 -10.32 -21.76
N LEU A 61 1.35 -9.14 -22.08
CA LEU A 61 1.53 -8.68 -23.47
C LEU A 61 2.75 -9.33 -24.14
N PHE A 62 3.81 -9.63 -23.39
CA PHE A 62 5.01 -10.29 -23.90
C PHE A 62 4.88 -11.82 -24.02
N ASP A 63 3.86 -12.42 -23.41
CA ASP A 63 3.63 -13.88 -23.43
C ASP A 63 2.95 -14.42 -24.72
N TRP A 64 2.58 -13.56 -25.68
CA TRP A 64 1.86 -13.97 -26.90
C TRP A 64 2.74 -14.22 -28.15
N HIS A 65 4.07 -14.23 -28.05
CA HIS A 65 4.95 -14.46 -29.23
C HIS A 65 6.07 -15.51 -28.99
N ILE A 66 5.85 -16.48 -28.11
CA ILE A 66 6.69 -17.69 -28.03
C ILE A 66 5.81 -18.93 -28.09
N ILE A 67 5.19 -19.16 -29.25
CA ILE A 67 4.91 -20.48 -29.86
C ILE A 67 5.20 -20.34 -31.34
#